data_AF-A0A1V5JV11-F1
#
_entry.id   AF-A0A1V5JV11-F1
#
_cell.length_a   1.000
_cell.length_b   1.000
_cell.length_c   1.000
_cell.angle_alpha   90.00
_cell.angle_beta   90.00
_cell.angle_gamma   90.00
#
_symmetry.space_group_name_H-M   'P 1'
#
loop_
_entity.id
_entity.type
_entity.pdbx_description
1 polymer ?
#
loop_
_entity_poly.entity_id
_entity_poly.type
_entity_poly.pdbx_seq_one_letter_code
_entity_poly.pdbx_strand_id
1 'polypeptide(L)' 'MIVCRNVLIYFDMESRKKVIKDFHDALTPEGHLILGKTESIFSINELFTLVHYPQTIFYRKEVHP' A
#
# COMPACT_ATOMS: atom_id res chain seq x y z
N MET A 1 2.17 9.57 5.55
CA MET A 1 3.04 8.61 4.84
C MET A 1 3.22 7.39 5.72
N ILE A 2 3.13 6.18 5.16
CA ILE A 2 3.31 4.91 5.86
C ILE A 2 4.38 4.09 5.12
N VAL A 3 5.30 3.46 5.84
CA VAL A 3 6.32 2.56 5.29
C VAL A 3 6.17 1.19 5.95
N CYS A 4 5.95 0.15 5.15
CA CYS A 4 5.81 -1.21 5.64
C CYS A 4 6.54 -2.16 4.68
N ARG A 5 7.79 -2.50 5.00
CA ARG A 5 8.67 -3.30 4.13
C ARG A 5 9.03 -4.62 4.78
N ASN A 6 8.91 -5.70 4.03
CA ASN A 6 9.28 -7.06 4.42
C ASN A 6 8.48 -7.60 5.63
N VAL A 7 7.28 -7.07 5.88
CA VAL A 7 6.40 -7.47 6.99
C VAL A 7 5.16 -8.18 6.47
N LEU A 8 4.58 -7.74 5.35
CA LEU A 8 3.33 -8.30 4.83
C LEU A 8 3.50 -9.75 4.36
N ILE A 9 4.73 -10.17 4.05
CA ILE A 9 5.07 -11.55 3.67
C ILE A 9 4.80 -12.58 4.79
N TYR A 10 4.66 -12.15 6.04
CA TYR A 10 4.38 -13.03 7.18
C TYR A 10 2.89 -13.24 7.44
N PHE A 11 2.03 -12.51 6.73
CA PHE A 11 0.58 -12.57 6.91
C PHE A 11 -0.08 -13.39 5.80
N ASP A 12 -1.16 -14.07 6.15
CA ASP A 12 -2.05 -14.68 5.17
C ASP A 12 -2.74 -13.62 4.27
N MET A 13 -3.52 -14.05 3.29
CA MET A 13 -4.18 -13.13 2.37
C MET A 13 -5.21 -12.23 3.05
N GLU A 14 -5.98 -12.73 4.02
CA GLU A 14 -7.04 -11.97 4.68
C GLU A 14 -6.48 -10.89 5.59
N SER A 15 -5.48 -11.25 6.38
CA SER A 15 -4.71 -10.37 7.26
C SER A 15 -4.01 -9.28 6.48
N ARG A 16 -3.39 -9.60 5.32
CA ARG A 16 -2.80 -8.59 4.43
C ARG A 16 -3.84 -7.59 3.94
N LYS A 17 -4.98 -8.06 3.44
CA LYS A 17 -6.06 -7.18 2.96
C LYS A 17 -6.56 -6.25 4.06
N LYS A 18 -6.73 -6.76 5.27
CA LYS A 18 -7.12 -5.96 6.44
C LYS A 18 -6.10 -4.85 6.73
N VAL A 19 -4.81 -5.19 6.81
CA VAL A 19 -3.73 -4.22 7.07
C VAL A 19 -3.66 -3.15 5.96
N ILE A 20 -3.77 -3.54 4.70
CA ILE A 20 -3.78 -2.59 3.57
C ILE A 20 -4.97 -1.62 3.67
N LYS A 21 -6.16 -2.11 4.03
CA LYS A 21 -7.34 -1.26 4.27
C LYS A 21 -7.12 -0.32 5.46
N ASP A 22 -6.59 -0.82 6.57
CA ASP A 22 -6.31 0.00 7.75
C ASP A 22 -5.28 1.09 7.44
N PHE A 23 -4.25 0.80 6.62
CA PHE A 23 -3.31 1.81 6.11
C PHE A 23 -3.99 2.84 5.21
N HIS A 24 -4.87 2.41 4.31
CA HIS A 24 -5.63 3.33 3.47
C HIS A 24 -6.49 4.28 4.32
N ASP A 25 -7.20 3.76 5.31
CA ASP A 25 -8.10 4.53 6.18
C ASP A 25 -7.31 5.52 7.06
N ALA A 26 -6.10 5.16 7.50
CA ALA A 26 -5.21 6.01 8.28
C ALA A 26 -4.47 7.08 7.45
N LEU A 27 -4.37 6.92 6.13
CA LEU A 27 -3.71 7.90 5.27
C LEU A 27 -4.60 9.10 4.98
N THR A 28 -4.00 10.29 5.01
CA THR A 28 -4.61 11.51 4.47
C THR A 28 -4.81 11.38 2.95
N PRO A 29 -5.72 12.16 2.36
CA PRO A 29 -5.79 12.31 0.90
C PRO A 29 -4.41 12.60 0.30
N GLU A 30 -4.10 12.00 -0.86
CA GLU A 30 -2.77 12.04 -1.52
C GLU A 30 -1.62 11.44 -0.67
N GLY A 31 -1.95 10.76 0.42
CA GLY A 31 -0.99 10.08 1.29
C GLY A 31 -0.31 8.91 0.58
N HIS A 32 0.97 8.69 0.90
CA HIS A 32 1.78 7.65 0.27
C HIS A 32 2.02 6.47 1.23
N LEU A 33 1.89 5.26 0.68
CA LEU A 33 2.27 3.98 1.25
C LEU A 33 3.45 3.41 0.47
N ILE A 34 4.50 2.96 1.17
CA ILE A 34 5.69 2.33 0.57
C ILE A 34 5.80 0.90 1.08
N LEU A 35 5.90 -0.06 0.15
CA LEU A 35 6.05 -1.48 0.45
C LEU A 35 7.35 -2.05 -0.12
N GLY A 36 7.72 -3.26 0.31
CA GLY A 36 8.84 -4.00 -0.23
C GLY A 36 8.55 -4.57 -1.63
N LYS A 37 9.64 -4.91 -2.33
CA LYS A 37 9.64 -5.27 -3.76
C LYS A 37 8.75 -6.47 -4.12
N THR A 38 8.52 -7.39 -3.17
CA THR A 38 7.72 -8.62 -3.35
C THR A 38 6.32 -8.53 -2.76
N GLU A 39 5.98 -7.44 -2.07
CA GLU A 39 4.72 -7.28 -1.32
C GLU A 39 3.60 -6.63 -2.16
N SER A 40 3.94 -6.20 -3.38
CA SER A 40 3.18 -5.34 -4.28
C SER A 40 1.97 -5.97 -4.99
N ILE A 41 1.92 -7.30 -5.14
CA ILE A 41 1.39 -7.85 -6.41
C ILE A 41 -0.13 -8.13 -6.40
N PHE A 42 -0.77 -8.33 -5.24
CA PHE A 42 -2.12 -8.92 -5.23
C PHE A 42 -3.21 -8.20 -4.40
N SER A 43 -2.90 -7.19 -3.59
CA SER A 43 -3.89 -6.69 -2.59
C SER A 43 -4.12 -5.19 -2.57
N ILE A 44 -3.45 -4.42 -3.43
CA ILE A 44 -3.36 -2.94 -3.27
C ILE A 44 -4.04 -2.18 -4.41
N ASN A 45 -4.26 -2.81 -5.56
CA ASN A 45 -4.70 -2.14 -6.79
C ASN A 45 -6.11 -1.51 -6.71
N GLU A 46 -6.95 -1.92 -5.77
CA GLU A 46 -8.31 -1.36 -5.64
C GLU A 46 -8.36 -0.08 -4.79
N LEU A 47 -7.38 0.12 -3.90
CA LEU A 47 -7.40 1.23 -2.92
C LEU A 47 -6.35 2.30 -3.19
N PHE A 48 -5.36 2.01 -4.03
CA PHE A 48 -4.24 2.91 -4.29
C PHE A 48 -3.87 2.97 -5.76
N THR A 49 -3.43 4.14 -6.18
CA THR A 49 -2.76 4.33 -7.46
C THR A 49 -1.27 4.06 -7.31
N LEU A 50 -0.73 3.30 -8.25
CA LEU A 50 0.69 3.00 -8.29
C LEU A 50 1.46 4.18 -8.92
N VAL A 51 2.44 4.70 -8.18
CA VAL A 51 3.33 5.79 -8.62
C VAL A 51 4.75 5.25 -8.73
N HIS A 52 5.26 5.20 -9.96
CA HIS A 52 6.62 4.75 -10.24
C HIS A 52 7.63 5.85 -9.89
N TYR A 53 8.57 5.53 -9.01
CA TYR A 53 9.78 6.29 -8.81
C TYR A 53 11.00 5.47 -9.24
N PRO A 54 12.13 6.10 -9.63
CA PRO A 54 13.25 5.42 -10.29
C PRO A 54 13.82 4.21 -9.54
N GLN A 55 13.66 4.15 -8.22
CA GLN A 55 14.21 3.08 -7.38
C GLN A 55 13.18 2.38 -6.48
N THR A 56 11.92 2.83 -6.48
CA THR A 56 10.90 2.26 -5.61
C THR A 56 9.49 2.50 -6.14
N ILE A 57 8.54 1.69 -5.67
CA ILE A 57 7.13 1.81 -6.00
C ILE A 57 6.44 2.47 -4.81
N PHE A 58 5.68 3.53 -5.10
CA PHE A 58 4.81 4.17 -4.12
C PHE A 58 3.36 3.85 -4.46
N TYR A 59 2.54 3.74 -3.42
CA TYR A 59 1.09 3.59 -3.51
C TYR A 59 0.46 4.85 -2.95
N ARG A 60 -0.26 5.59 -3.79
CA ARG A 60 -0.91 6.84 -3.40
C ARG A 60 -2.39 6.61 -3.17
N LYS A 61 -2.90 7.08 -2.02
CA LYS A 61 -4.34 7.15 -1.77
C LYS A 61 -4.94 8.24 -2.64
N GLU A 62 -5.82 7.86 -3.55
CA GLU A 62 -6.56 8.81 -4.37
C GLU A 62 -7.58 9.58 -3.51
N VAL A 63 -7.75 10.85 -3.83
CA VAL A 63 -8.90 11.61 -3.37
C VAL A 63 -10.10 11.20 -4.22
N HIS A 64 -10.99 10.35 -3.70
CA HIS A 64 -12.31 10.24 -4.32
C HIS A 64 -13.02 11.58 -4.13
N PRO A 65 -13.47 12.25 -5.21
CA PRO A 65 -14.25 13.49 -5.13
C PRO A 65 -15.62 13.27 -4.48
#